data_AF-A0A6P6VFD0-F1
#
_entry.id   AF-A0A6P6VFD0-F1
#
_cell.length_a   1.000
_cell.length_b   1.000
_cell.length_c   1.000
_cell.angle_alpha   90.00
_cell.angle_beta   90.00
_cell.angle_gamma   90.00
#
_symmetry.space_group_name_H-M   'P 1'
#
loop_
_entity.id
_entity.type
_entity.pdbx_description
1 polymer ?
#
loop_
_entity_poly.entity_id
_entity_poly.type
_entity_poly.pdbx_seq_one_letter_code
_entity_poly.pdbx_strand_id
1 'polypeptide(L)'
;MADLLEQMVAQQGQGQGNNSGNPGSSRGNHEGEDRGLERFQKFSPPKFIGGPSPDVAEGWLERMLDIFAALGYMEEWQVSFSTFQFEGPARAWWNVVKAKWERERTTWTWINFTRKFNEKYLPPIVQERWKDGFIRLRQGALSVAEYETQFTKLSHFAPNLVLTEQKRIRCFVQGLNVEIQEALATAQLETFSQALEKAQRIETAQSQVKAFHDRKRRQPGTGNFSVGQSSRNEPPTKMGRGAGGPRPGGISNQGNAGRGQAGRGP
;
A
#
# COMPACT_ATOMS: atom_id res chain seq x y z
N MET A 1 8.54 -2.69 -14.10
CA MET A 1 8.56 -2.69 -15.58
C MET A 1 9.92 -3.00 -16.21
N ALA A 2 11.01 -2.28 -15.89
CA ALA A 2 12.34 -2.62 -16.45
C ALA A 2 12.78 -4.07 -16.14
N ASP A 3 12.56 -4.53 -14.91
CA ASP A 3 12.93 -5.90 -14.51
C ASP A 3 11.99 -6.98 -15.10
N LEU A 4 10.72 -6.66 -15.37
CA LEU A 4 9.78 -7.54 -16.07
C LEU A 4 10.21 -7.75 -17.53
N LEU A 5 10.74 -6.71 -18.17
CA LEU A 5 11.32 -6.80 -19.52
C LEU A 5 12.60 -7.65 -19.51
N GLU A 6 13.46 -7.50 -18.50
CA GLU A 6 14.67 -8.32 -18.33
C GLU A 6 14.33 -9.80 -18.08
N GLN A 7 13.25 -10.06 -17.35
CA GLN A 7 12.74 -11.41 -17.09
C GLN A 7 12.08 -12.06 -18.33
N MET A 8 11.44 -11.27 -19.20
CA MET A 8 10.94 -11.75 -20.50
C MET A 8 12.10 -12.07 -21.47
N VAL A 9 13.18 -11.29 -21.45
CA VAL A 9 14.38 -11.52 -22.26
C VAL A 9 15.09 -12.83 -21.85
N ALA A 10 15.12 -13.16 -20.56
CA ALA A 10 15.75 -14.38 -20.07
C ALA A 10 15.05 -15.69 -20.53
N GLN A 11 13.76 -15.64 -20.87
CA GLN A 11 12.99 -16.81 -21.30
C GLN A 11 13.10 -17.08 -22.81
N GLN A 12 13.60 -16.13 -23.61
CA GLN A 12 13.61 -16.20 -25.08
C GLN A 12 14.95 -16.64 -25.70
N GLY A 13 15.94 -17.03 -24.88
CA GLY A 13 17.29 -17.42 -25.33
C GLY A 13 17.45 -18.85 -25.90
N GLN A 14 16.38 -19.62 -26.10
CA GLN A 14 16.48 -20.99 -26.65
C GLN A 14 15.59 -21.16 -27.89
N GLY A 15 16.18 -20.98 -29.07
CA GLY A 15 15.55 -21.37 -30.34
C GLY A 15 16.12 -20.65 -31.56
N GLN A 16 17.26 -21.12 -32.08
CA GLN A 16 17.68 -20.82 -33.45
C GLN A 16 18.17 -22.09 -34.14
N GLY A 17 17.57 -22.39 -35.28
CA GLY A 17 17.93 -23.53 -36.11
C GLY A 17 17.15 -23.57 -37.42
N ASN A 18 17.73 -22.94 -38.44
CA ASN A 18 17.61 -23.18 -39.88
C ASN A 18 16.54 -22.46 -40.71
N ASN A 19 17.09 -21.73 -41.68
CA ASN A 19 16.46 -21.05 -42.79
C ASN A 19 16.63 -21.92 -44.06
N SER A 20 15.57 -22.08 -44.86
CA SER A 20 15.63 -22.50 -46.27
C SER A 20 14.43 -21.91 -47.01
N GLY A 21 14.71 -21.15 -48.07
CA GLY A 21 13.77 -20.20 -48.68
C GLY A 21 12.73 -20.76 -49.64
N ASN A 22 11.75 -19.90 -49.96
CA ASN A 22 10.96 -19.96 -51.18
C ASN A 22 10.35 -18.56 -51.49
N PRO A 23 10.42 -18.02 -52.73
CA PRO A 23 9.86 -16.73 -53.06
C PRO A 23 8.41 -16.91 -53.54
N GLY A 24 7.44 -16.68 -52.64
CA GLY A 24 6.03 -16.66 -53.02
C GLY A 24 5.07 -16.73 -51.85
N SER A 25 5.03 -15.70 -50.99
CA SER A 25 4.08 -15.67 -49.86
C SER A 25 3.86 -14.25 -49.31
N SER A 26 3.27 -13.34 -50.09
CA SER A 26 2.66 -12.12 -49.50
C SER A 26 1.19 -12.34 -49.11
N ARG A 27 0.53 -13.36 -49.66
CA ARG A 27 -0.92 -13.56 -49.48
C ARG A 27 -1.29 -14.35 -48.22
N GLY A 28 -0.41 -15.24 -47.77
CA GLY A 28 -0.62 -16.05 -46.56
C GLY A 28 -0.34 -15.31 -45.25
N ASN A 29 0.52 -14.28 -45.25
CA ASN A 29 0.78 -13.46 -44.07
C ASN A 29 -0.43 -12.59 -43.72
N HIS A 30 -0.99 -11.85 -44.69
CA HIS A 30 -2.14 -10.96 -44.47
C HIS A 30 -3.37 -11.65 -43.85
N GLU A 31 -3.70 -12.87 -44.31
CA GLU A 31 -4.80 -13.65 -43.70
C GLU A 31 -4.52 -14.11 -42.26
N GLY A 32 -3.25 -14.23 -41.88
CA GLY A 32 -2.83 -14.54 -40.51
C GLY A 32 -2.92 -13.30 -39.60
N GLU A 33 -2.53 -12.13 -40.11
CA GLU A 33 -2.60 -10.85 -39.39
C GLU A 33 -4.05 -10.45 -39.13
N ASP A 34 -4.92 -10.56 -40.14
CA ASP A 34 -6.33 -10.19 -40.05
C ASP A 34 -7.05 -11.05 -39.02
N ARG A 35 -6.82 -12.37 -39.05
CA ARG A 35 -7.34 -13.31 -38.02
C ARG A 35 -6.75 -13.04 -36.63
N GLY A 36 -5.50 -12.59 -36.57
CA GLY A 36 -4.84 -12.18 -35.32
C GLY A 36 -5.49 -10.92 -34.73
N LEU A 37 -5.72 -9.90 -35.55
CA LEU A 37 -6.35 -8.65 -35.13
C LEU A 37 -7.81 -8.87 -34.71
N GLU A 38 -8.56 -9.69 -35.43
CA GLU A 38 -9.93 -10.05 -35.04
C GLU A 38 -9.98 -10.71 -33.66
N ARG A 39 -9.09 -11.68 -33.40
CA ARG A 39 -8.98 -12.33 -32.10
C ARG A 39 -8.57 -11.36 -31.01
N PHE A 40 -7.62 -10.48 -31.31
CA PHE A 40 -7.19 -9.42 -30.40
C PHE A 40 -8.37 -8.51 -30.01
N GLN A 41 -9.16 -8.07 -30.98
CA GLN A 41 -10.31 -7.19 -30.74
C GLN A 41 -11.42 -7.86 -29.93
N LYS A 42 -11.57 -9.19 -29.99
CA LYS A 42 -12.53 -9.92 -29.15
C LYS A 42 -12.23 -9.81 -27.64
N PHE A 43 -11.01 -9.49 -27.26
CA PHE A 43 -10.63 -9.24 -25.87
C PHE A 43 -10.87 -7.78 -25.43
N SER A 44 -11.47 -6.97 -26.31
CA SER A 44 -11.78 -5.55 -26.09
C SER A 44 -10.57 -4.79 -25.55
N PRO A 45 -9.46 -4.76 -26.32
CA PRO A 45 -8.24 -4.11 -25.88
C PRO A 45 -8.49 -2.62 -25.63
N PRO A 46 -7.97 -2.06 -24.52
CA PRO A 46 -8.27 -0.69 -24.15
C PRO A 46 -7.65 0.29 -25.15
N LYS A 47 -8.39 1.37 -25.44
CA LYS A 47 -7.85 2.52 -26.16
C LYS A 47 -6.92 3.33 -25.27
N PHE A 48 -5.91 3.93 -25.89
CA PHE A 48 -4.99 4.84 -25.20
C PHE A 48 -4.89 6.16 -25.91
N ILE A 49 -5.44 7.19 -25.26
CA ILE A 49 -5.44 8.58 -25.74
C ILE A 49 -4.14 9.30 -25.33
N GLY A 50 -3.42 8.74 -24.35
CA GLY A 50 -2.31 9.40 -23.66
C GLY A 50 -2.79 10.23 -22.46
N GLY A 51 -1.87 10.99 -21.88
CA GLY A 51 -2.18 11.87 -20.75
C GLY A 51 -0.97 12.04 -19.82
N PRO A 52 -1.08 12.94 -18.82
CA PRO A 52 -0.02 13.15 -17.84
C PRO A 52 -0.02 12.07 -16.74
N SER A 53 -1.10 11.29 -16.62
CA SER A 53 -1.31 10.31 -15.55
C SER A 53 -0.53 9.02 -15.80
N PRO A 54 0.53 8.75 -15.03
CA PRO A 54 1.37 7.59 -15.27
C PRO A 54 0.66 6.26 -14.97
N ASP A 55 -0.21 6.23 -13.96
CA ASP A 55 -0.97 5.03 -13.59
C ASP A 55 -1.88 4.54 -14.74
N VAL A 56 -2.41 5.46 -15.55
CA VAL A 56 -3.22 5.14 -16.73
C VAL A 56 -2.36 4.52 -17.84
N ALA A 57 -1.15 5.04 -18.03
CA ALA A 57 -0.22 4.53 -19.04
C ALA A 57 0.31 3.15 -18.67
N GLU A 58 0.64 2.93 -17.40
CA GLU A 58 1.07 1.63 -16.90
C GLU A 58 -0.05 0.59 -16.98
N GLY A 59 -1.24 0.89 -16.42
CA GLY A 59 -2.37 -0.04 -16.45
C GLY A 59 -2.84 -0.38 -17.87
N TRP A 60 -2.71 0.57 -18.81
CA TRP A 60 -2.94 0.27 -20.22
C TRP A 60 -1.93 -0.76 -20.75
N LEU A 61 -0.64 -0.56 -20.48
CA LEU A 61 0.42 -1.44 -20.98
C LEU A 61 0.34 -2.84 -20.37
N GLU A 62 0.03 -2.95 -19.07
CA GLU A 62 -0.25 -4.23 -18.40
C GLU A 62 -1.41 -4.98 -19.07
N ARG A 63 -2.53 -4.27 -19.30
CA ARG A 63 -3.70 -4.89 -19.92
C ARG A 63 -3.39 -5.42 -21.33
N MET A 64 -2.54 -4.71 -22.07
CA MET A 64 -2.09 -5.15 -23.39
C MET A 64 -1.21 -6.40 -23.29
N LEU A 65 -0.27 -6.44 -22.34
CA LEU A 65 0.57 -7.61 -22.05
C LEU A 65 -0.27 -8.84 -21.67
N ASP A 66 -1.28 -8.69 -20.82
CA ASP A 66 -2.18 -9.78 -20.44
C ASP A 66 -2.90 -10.39 -21.64
N ILE A 67 -3.40 -9.55 -22.55
CA ILE A 67 -4.09 -10.01 -23.76
C ILE A 67 -3.09 -10.75 -24.67
N PHE A 68 -1.87 -10.23 -24.84
CA PHE A 68 -0.86 -10.89 -25.66
C PHE A 68 -0.38 -12.22 -25.07
N ALA A 69 -0.24 -12.30 -23.75
CA ALA A 69 0.10 -13.53 -23.04
C ALA A 69 -1.01 -14.58 -23.22
N ALA A 70 -2.28 -14.18 -23.09
CA ALA A 70 -3.42 -15.08 -23.30
C ALA A 70 -3.53 -15.59 -24.75
N LEU A 71 -3.12 -14.78 -25.72
CA LEU A 71 -3.21 -15.12 -27.16
C LEU A 71 -1.94 -15.78 -27.72
N GLY A 72 -0.81 -15.75 -26.99
CA GLY A 72 0.45 -16.34 -27.40
C GLY A 72 1.13 -15.63 -28.59
N TYR A 73 0.97 -14.31 -28.72
CA TYR A 73 1.48 -13.56 -29.88
C TYR A 73 2.98 -13.25 -29.81
N MET A 74 3.65 -13.40 -30.95
CA MET A 74 5.04 -12.98 -31.18
C MET A 74 5.20 -11.46 -31.23
N GLU A 75 6.41 -10.94 -30.92
CA GLU A 75 6.68 -9.50 -30.73
C GLU A 75 6.21 -8.58 -31.87
N GLU A 76 6.31 -9.05 -33.12
CA GLU A 76 5.97 -8.27 -34.32
C GLU A 76 4.49 -7.86 -34.35
N TRP A 77 3.59 -8.74 -33.89
CA TRP A 77 2.15 -8.45 -33.77
C TRP A 77 1.84 -7.52 -32.62
N GLN A 78 2.58 -7.65 -31.52
CA GLN A 78 2.32 -6.89 -30.29
C GLN A 78 2.46 -5.39 -30.53
N VAL A 79 3.51 -4.95 -31.25
CA VAL A 79 3.71 -3.53 -31.58
C VAL A 79 2.60 -3.03 -32.51
N SER A 80 2.30 -3.78 -33.58
CA SER A 80 1.27 -3.39 -34.55
C SER A 80 -0.12 -3.26 -33.89
N PHE A 81 -0.52 -4.24 -33.09
CA PHE A 81 -1.82 -4.24 -32.39
C PHE A 81 -1.89 -3.18 -31.30
N SER A 82 -0.80 -2.94 -30.58
CA SER A 82 -0.73 -1.87 -29.57
C SER A 82 -0.88 -0.50 -30.18
N THR A 83 -0.19 -0.25 -31.28
CA THR A 83 -0.22 1.05 -31.94
C THR A 83 -1.56 1.31 -32.64
N PHE A 84 -2.29 0.25 -32.99
CA PHE A 84 -3.68 0.33 -33.45
C PHE A 84 -4.64 0.82 -32.36
N GLN A 85 -4.33 0.62 -31.07
CA GLN A 85 -5.17 1.11 -29.96
C GLN A 85 -4.85 2.55 -29.53
N PHE A 86 -3.83 3.18 -30.12
CA PHE A 86 -3.58 4.60 -29.87
C PHE A 86 -4.60 5.49 -30.56
N GLU A 87 -5.07 6.48 -29.82
CA GLU A 87 -6.01 7.51 -30.28
C GLU A 87 -5.51 8.91 -29.92
N GLY A 88 -6.09 9.93 -30.55
CA GLY A 88 -5.84 11.33 -30.22
C GLY A 88 -4.35 11.72 -30.14
N PRO A 89 -3.90 12.41 -29.07
CA PRO A 89 -2.52 12.81 -28.89
C PRO A 89 -1.51 11.66 -28.90
N ALA A 90 -1.85 10.50 -28.32
CA ALA A 90 -0.96 9.33 -28.34
C ALA A 90 -0.75 8.81 -29.76
N ARG A 91 -1.79 8.78 -30.59
CA ARG A 91 -1.66 8.39 -32.00
C ARG A 91 -0.76 9.35 -32.78
N ALA A 92 -0.95 10.66 -32.58
CA ALA A 92 -0.12 11.68 -33.22
C ALA A 92 1.36 11.54 -32.83
N TRP A 93 1.64 11.34 -31.54
CA TRP A 93 2.99 11.07 -31.04
C TRP A 93 3.60 9.81 -31.67
N TRP A 94 2.85 8.72 -31.72
CA TRP A 94 3.36 7.47 -32.28
C TRP A 94 3.68 7.58 -33.77
N ASN A 95 2.90 8.34 -34.54
CA ASN A 95 3.19 8.58 -35.95
C ASN A 95 4.56 9.26 -36.16
N VAL A 96 4.94 10.19 -35.26
CA VAL A 96 6.28 10.81 -35.28
C VAL A 96 7.37 9.79 -34.96
N VAL A 97 7.16 8.93 -33.95
CA VAL A 97 8.10 7.86 -33.60
C VAL A 97 8.25 6.87 -34.75
N LYS A 98 7.15 6.47 -35.37
CA LYS A 98 7.11 5.55 -36.51
C LYS A 98 7.92 6.08 -37.69
N ALA A 99 7.69 7.34 -38.09
CA ALA A 99 8.44 7.97 -39.19
C ALA A 99 9.95 8.05 -38.89
N LYS A 100 10.32 8.26 -37.62
CA LYS A 100 11.72 8.22 -37.17
C LYS A 100 12.30 6.80 -37.28
N TRP A 101 11.58 5.80 -36.78
CA TRP A 101 12.01 4.39 -36.84
C TRP A 101 12.21 3.88 -38.27
N GLU A 102 11.32 4.26 -39.18
CA GLU A 102 11.43 3.94 -40.61
C GLU A 102 12.70 4.55 -41.22
N ARG A 103 13.01 5.81 -40.91
CA ARG A 103 14.23 6.49 -41.35
C ARG A 103 15.50 5.83 -40.81
N GLU A 104 15.49 5.49 -39.52
CA GLU A 104 16.64 4.93 -38.80
C GLU A 104 16.77 3.41 -38.95
N ARG A 105 15.83 2.76 -39.66
CA ARG A 105 15.71 1.29 -39.76
C ARG A 105 15.72 0.61 -38.38
N THR A 106 15.04 1.22 -37.41
CA THR A 106 14.87 0.63 -36.07
C THR A 106 13.98 -0.60 -36.17
N THR A 107 14.36 -1.68 -35.48
CA THR A 107 13.58 -2.92 -35.44
C THR A 107 12.29 -2.74 -34.65
N TRP A 108 11.19 -3.30 -35.16
CA TRP A 108 9.85 -3.20 -34.55
C TRP A 108 9.63 -4.26 -33.47
N THR A 109 10.49 -4.25 -32.47
CA THR A 109 10.41 -5.17 -31.32
C THR A 109 9.57 -4.58 -30.20
N TRP A 110 8.98 -5.45 -29.39
CA TRP A 110 8.23 -5.04 -28.21
C TRP A 110 9.10 -4.25 -27.22
N ILE A 111 10.36 -4.64 -27.09
CA ILE A 111 11.36 -3.96 -26.25
C ILE A 111 11.56 -2.50 -26.71
N ASN A 112 11.75 -2.28 -28.01
CA ASN A 112 11.94 -0.93 -28.54
C ASN A 112 10.68 -0.07 -28.35
N PHE A 113 9.50 -0.67 -28.55
CA PHE A 113 8.21 0.00 -28.36
C PHE A 113 8.06 0.43 -26.91
N THR A 114 8.23 -0.50 -25.97
CA THR A 114 8.08 -0.25 -24.54
C THR A 114 9.09 0.78 -24.05
N ARG A 115 10.34 0.75 -24.56
CA ARG A 115 11.32 1.80 -24.25
C ARG A 115 10.81 3.18 -24.66
N LYS A 116 10.31 3.35 -25.88
CA LYS A 116 9.77 4.64 -26.36
C LYS A 116 8.51 5.06 -25.62
N PHE A 117 7.63 4.11 -25.31
CA PHE A 117 6.43 4.34 -24.51
C PHE A 117 6.80 4.85 -23.11
N ASN A 118 7.74 4.18 -22.44
CA ASN A 118 8.20 4.56 -21.10
C ASN A 118 8.91 5.92 -21.12
N GLU A 119 9.78 6.20 -22.10
CA GLU A 119 10.39 7.53 -22.25
C GLU A 119 9.34 8.66 -22.29
N LYS A 120 8.19 8.40 -22.93
CA LYS A 120 7.13 9.40 -23.11
C LYS A 120 6.18 9.52 -21.92
N TYR A 121 5.70 8.40 -21.39
CA TYR A 121 4.59 8.38 -20.43
C TYR A 121 5.00 7.94 -19.03
N LEU A 122 6.08 7.17 -18.90
CA LEU A 122 6.63 6.67 -17.64
C LEU A 122 8.11 7.07 -17.48
N PRO A 123 8.46 8.36 -17.56
CA PRO A 123 9.85 8.78 -17.56
C PRO A 123 10.56 8.38 -16.24
N PRO A 124 11.90 8.30 -16.21
CA PRO A 124 12.64 7.84 -15.04
C PRO A 124 12.26 8.54 -13.74
N ILE A 125 12.01 9.86 -13.78
CA ILE A 125 11.57 10.63 -12.60
C ILE A 125 10.22 10.17 -12.02
N VAL A 126 9.31 9.68 -12.86
CA VAL A 126 8.02 9.13 -12.43
C VAL A 126 8.23 7.76 -11.80
N GLN A 127 9.02 6.90 -12.44
CA GLN A 127 9.36 5.58 -11.89
C GLN A 127 10.09 5.70 -10.54
N GLU A 128 11.00 6.66 -10.42
CA GLU A 128 11.70 6.96 -9.18
C GLU A 128 10.73 7.43 -8.09
N ARG A 129 9.80 8.34 -8.39
CA ARG A 129 8.76 8.78 -7.44
C ARG A 129 7.90 7.63 -6.93
N TRP A 130 7.53 6.68 -7.79
CA TRP A 130 6.77 5.51 -7.37
C TRP A 130 7.58 4.56 -6.50
N LYS A 131 8.83 4.28 -6.87
CA LYS A 131 9.77 3.50 -6.06
C LYS A 131 9.99 4.15 -4.69
N ASP A 132 10.17 5.46 -4.67
CA ASP A 132 10.26 6.27 -3.46
C ASP A 132 9.00 6.19 -2.60
N GLY A 133 7.83 6.24 -3.23
CA GLY A 133 6.53 6.08 -2.58
C GLY A 133 6.43 4.74 -1.86
N PHE A 134 6.88 3.65 -2.51
CA PHE A 134 6.97 2.34 -1.89
C PHE A 134 7.98 2.30 -0.73
N ILE A 135 9.19 2.83 -0.91
CA ILE A 135 10.23 2.85 0.14
C ILE A 135 9.77 3.65 1.37
N ARG A 136 9.03 4.74 1.16
CA ARG A 136 8.50 5.62 2.21
C ARG A 136 7.16 5.16 2.77
N LEU A 137 6.56 4.09 2.25
CA LEU A 137 5.27 3.60 2.73
C LEU A 137 5.40 3.15 4.19
N ARG A 138 4.52 3.68 5.04
CA ARG A 138 4.41 3.32 6.46
C ARG A 138 2.95 3.04 6.79
N GLN A 139 2.70 2.15 7.75
CA GLN A 139 1.37 1.83 8.27
C GLN A 139 0.73 3.08 8.87
N GLY A 140 1.39 3.74 9.83
CA GLY A 140 0.90 4.96 10.43
C GLY A 140 -0.46 4.77 11.09
N ALA A 141 -1.47 5.50 10.63
CA ALA A 141 -2.85 5.42 11.14
C ALA A 141 -3.69 4.33 10.46
N LEU A 142 -3.18 3.67 9.42
CA LEU A 142 -3.88 2.59 8.73
C LEU A 142 -3.90 1.32 9.58
N SER A 143 -4.97 0.53 9.43
CA SER A 143 -4.93 -0.86 9.87
C SER A 143 -3.87 -1.65 9.11
N VAL A 144 -3.41 -2.77 9.67
CA VAL A 144 -2.47 -3.67 8.98
C VAL A 144 -3.04 -4.13 7.63
N ALA A 145 -4.35 -4.35 7.52
CA ALA A 145 -5.01 -4.74 6.28
C ALA A 145 -5.01 -3.64 5.22
N GLU A 146 -5.33 -2.39 5.60
CA GLU A 146 -5.27 -1.25 4.66
C GLU A 146 -3.84 -0.95 4.22
N TYR A 147 -2.89 -1.04 5.16
CA TYR A 147 -1.46 -0.92 4.86
C TYR A 147 -1.00 -2.01 3.88
N GLU A 148 -1.41 -3.26 4.06
CA GLU A 148 -1.10 -4.35 3.13
C GLU A 148 -1.63 -4.06 1.72
N THR A 149 -2.86 -3.56 1.60
CA THR A 149 -3.44 -3.22 0.29
C THR A 149 -2.60 -2.15 -0.42
N GLN A 150 -2.15 -1.12 0.30
CA GLN A 150 -1.25 -0.09 -0.24
C GLN A 150 0.14 -0.66 -0.57
N PHE A 151 0.65 -1.54 0.28
CA PHE A 151 1.94 -2.20 0.09
C PHE A 151 1.93 -3.03 -1.19
N THR A 152 0.93 -3.87 -1.38
CA THR A 152 0.79 -4.70 -2.58
C THR A 152 0.67 -3.83 -3.83
N LYS A 153 -0.17 -2.79 -3.80
CA LYS A 153 -0.30 -1.84 -4.91
C LYS A 153 1.03 -1.16 -5.28
N LEU A 154 1.75 -0.64 -4.30
CA LEU A 154 2.99 0.10 -4.55
C LEU A 154 4.20 -0.81 -4.83
N SER A 155 4.17 -2.07 -4.36
CA SER A 155 5.24 -3.05 -4.59
C SER A 155 5.43 -3.36 -6.07
N HIS A 156 4.37 -3.20 -6.87
CA HIS A 156 4.41 -3.34 -8.32
C HIS A 156 5.49 -2.47 -8.98
N PHE A 157 5.72 -1.26 -8.45
CA PHE A 157 6.70 -0.31 -8.97
C PHE A 157 8.15 -0.60 -8.56
N ALA A 158 8.35 -1.50 -7.60
CA ALA A 158 9.66 -1.83 -7.06
C ALA A 158 9.88 -3.35 -6.95
N PRO A 159 9.76 -4.11 -8.06
CA PRO A 159 9.80 -5.57 -8.03
C PRO A 159 11.10 -6.09 -7.41
N ASN A 160 12.24 -5.42 -7.66
CA ASN A 160 13.53 -5.76 -7.05
C ASN A 160 13.56 -5.75 -5.51
N LEU A 161 12.70 -4.95 -4.87
CA LEU A 161 12.57 -4.85 -3.42
C LEU A 161 11.65 -5.92 -2.83
N VAL A 162 10.83 -6.58 -3.65
CA VAL A 162 9.91 -7.65 -3.22
C VAL A 162 10.16 -8.97 -3.94
N LEU A 163 11.27 -9.07 -4.68
CA LEU A 163 11.59 -10.19 -5.57
C LEU A 163 11.65 -11.54 -4.85
N THR A 164 12.18 -11.56 -3.63
CA THR A 164 12.19 -12.76 -2.79
C THR A 164 11.23 -12.58 -1.65
N GLU A 165 10.70 -13.70 -1.15
CA GLU A 165 9.79 -13.71 -0.02
C GLU A 165 10.40 -13.02 1.20
N GLN A 166 11.69 -13.26 1.48
CA GLN A 166 12.42 -12.61 2.57
C GLN A 166 12.55 -11.10 2.37
N LYS A 167 12.82 -10.63 1.14
CA LYS A 167 12.86 -9.19 0.85
C LYS A 167 11.48 -8.55 1.04
N ARG A 168 10.43 -9.21 0.54
CA ARG A 168 9.04 -8.77 0.69
C ARG A 168 8.64 -8.66 2.16
N ILE A 169 8.91 -9.71 2.95
CA ILE A 169 8.66 -9.72 4.41
C ILE A 169 9.42 -8.57 5.08
N ARG A 170 10.72 -8.43 4.79
CA ARG A 170 11.55 -7.36 5.37
C ARG A 170 10.98 -5.97 5.08
N CYS A 171 10.65 -5.67 3.82
CA CYS A 171 10.07 -4.39 3.45
C CYS A 171 8.71 -4.16 4.13
N PHE A 172 7.86 -5.19 4.18
CA PHE A 172 6.56 -5.11 4.83
C PHE A 172 6.70 -4.79 6.31
N VAL A 173 7.52 -5.56 7.05
CA VAL A 173 7.77 -5.36 8.48
C VAL A 173 8.38 -4.00 8.76
N GLN A 174 9.35 -3.55 7.97
CA GLN A 174 9.98 -2.22 8.14
C GLN A 174 9.00 -1.05 8.04
N GLY A 175 7.88 -1.23 7.32
CA GLY A 175 6.86 -0.21 7.20
C GLY A 175 5.74 -0.29 8.24
N LEU A 176 5.66 -1.36 9.05
CA LEU A 176 4.68 -1.47 10.14
C LEU A 176 4.97 -0.48 11.27
N ASN A 177 4.02 -0.26 12.16
CA ASN A 177 4.25 0.53 13.38
C ASN A 177 5.23 -0.19 14.32
N VAL A 178 6.03 0.59 15.07
CA VAL A 178 7.15 0.09 15.89
C VAL A 178 6.70 -0.99 16.87
N GLU A 179 5.53 -0.82 17.48
CA GLU A 179 4.99 -1.77 18.45
C GLU A 179 4.69 -3.15 17.83
N ILE A 180 4.31 -3.19 16.55
CA ILE A 180 4.11 -4.43 15.81
C ILE A 180 5.47 -4.98 15.34
N GLN A 181 6.40 -4.12 14.92
CA GLN A 181 7.76 -4.53 14.54
C GLN A 181 8.46 -5.24 15.70
N GLU A 182 8.41 -4.68 16.91
CA GLU A 182 9.00 -5.27 18.11
C GLU A 182 8.41 -6.65 18.43
N ALA A 183 7.08 -6.78 18.35
CA ALA A 183 6.40 -8.05 18.59
C ALA A 183 6.72 -9.12 17.52
N LEU A 184 7.09 -8.70 16.30
CA LEU A 184 7.53 -9.60 15.23
C LEU A 184 9.04 -9.89 15.24
N ALA A 185 9.84 -9.16 16.01
CA ALA A 185 11.31 -9.25 15.96
C ALA A 185 11.85 -10.65 16.31
N THR A 186 11.14 -11.40 17.15
CA THR A 186 11.50 -12.77 17.55
C THR A 186 10.71 -13.84 16.78
N ALA A 187 9.79 -13.43 15.90
CA ALA A 187 9.00 -14.36 15.13
C ALA A 187 9.80 -14.91 13.94
N GLN A 188 9.82 -16.23 13.80
CA GLN A 188 10.22 -16.85 12.54
C GLN A 188 9.11 -16.60 11.51
N LEU A 189 9.48 -15.91 10.43
CA LEU A 189 8.62 -15.53 9.31
C LEU A 189 9.24 -16.09 8.03
N GLU A 190 8.67 -17.19 7.54
CA GLU A 190 9.13 -17.82 6.30
C GLU A 190 8.34 -17.32 5.11
N THR A 191 7.06 -16.96 5.35
CA THR A 191 6.18 -16.48 4.30
C THR A 191 5.55 -15.12 4.54
N PHE A 192 5.23 -14.42 3.45
CA PHE A 192 4.55 -13.13 3.54
C PHE A 192 3.18 -13.26 4.21
N SER A 193 2.46 -14.35 3.92
CA SER A 193 1.17 -14.66 4.55
C SER A 193 1.29 -14.81 6.06
N GLN A 194 2.33 -15.52 6.54
CA GLN A 194 2.60 -15.65 7.98
C GLN A 194 2.89 -14.30 8.63
N ALA A 195 3.67 -13.44 7.96
CA ALA A 195 3.98 -12.11 8.46
C ALA A 195 2.72 -11.24 8.60
N LEU A 196 1.86 -11.26 7.58
CA LEU A 196 0.60 -10.53 7.57
C LEU A 196 -0.35 -11.01 8.67
N GLU A 197 -0.57 -12.32 8.77
CA GLU A 197 -1.48 -12.89 9.77
C GLU A 197 -1.02 -12.57 11.20
N LYS A 198 0.28 -12.73 11.49
CA LYS A 198 0.83 -12.39 12.80
C LYS A 198 0.70 -10.90 13.11
N ALA A 199 0.98 -10.03 12.14
CA ALA A 199 0.81 -8.58 12.30
C ALA A 199 -0.64 -8.20 12.64
N GLN A 200 -1.63 -8.77 11.94
CA GLN A 200 -3.05 -8.53 12.22
C GLN A 200 -3.49 -9.04 13.60
N ARG A 201 -2.99 -10.20 14.02
CA ARG A 201 -3.24 -10.73 15.38
C ARG A 201 -2.67 -9.81 16.45
N ILE A 202 -1.47 -9.28 16.25
CA ILE A 202 -0.82 -8.33 17.17
C ILE A 202 -1.64 -7.03 17.25
N GLU A 203 -2.02 -6.45 16.12
CA GLU A 203 -2.85 -5.23 16.05
C GLU A 203 -4.18 -5.41 16.81
N THR A 204 -4.82 -6.56 16.62
CA THR A 204 -6.06 -6.91 17.32
C THR A 204 -5.85 -7.01 18.83
N ALA A 205 -4.79 -7.69 19.28
CA ALA A 205 -4.46 -7.82 20.70
C ALA A 205 -4.15 -6.46 21.35
N GLN A 206 -3.37 -5.61 20.68
CA GLN A 206 -3.06 -4.26 21.15
C GLN A 206 -4.32 -3.39 21.27
N SER A 207 -5.22 -3.48 20.28
CA SER A 207 -6.51 -2.77 20.30
C SER A 207 -7.39 -3.20 21.48
N GLN A 208 -7.42 -4.48 21.82
CA GLN A 208 -8.16 -4.98 23.00
C GLN A 208 -7.55 -4.48 24.32
N VAL A 209 -6.22 -4.49 24.44
CA VAL A 209 -5.51 -3.97 25.62
C VAL A 209 -5.81 -2.49 25.81
N LYS A 210 -5.72 -1.69 24.73
CA LYS A 210 -6.04 -0.25 24.76
C LYS A 210 -7.49 -0.01 25.19
N ALA A 211 -8.44 -0.75 24.62
CA ALA A 211 -9.85 -0.63 24.99
C ALA A 211 -10.11 -0.98 26.46
N PHE A 212 -9.42 -1.97 27.02
CA PHE A 212 -9.50 -2.32 28.43
C PHE A 212 -8.99 -1.17 29.32
N HIS A 213 -7.83 -0.60 29.00
CA HIS A 213 -7.27 0.53 29.73
C HIS A 213 -8.15 1.79 29.64
N ASP A 214 -8.73 2.07 28.48
CA ASP A 214 -9.65 3.19 28.30
C ASP A 214 -10.93 3.03 29.11
N ARG A 215 -11.49 1.81 29.18
CA ARG A 215 -12.65 1.51 30.05
C ARG A 215 -12.32 1.73 31.52
N LYS A 216 -11.14 1.29 31.97
CA LYS A 216 -10.67 1.49 33.35
C LYS A 216 -10.48 2.98 33.68
N ARG A 217 -9.96 3.77 32.73
CA ARG A 217 -9.74 5.21 32.90
C ARG A 217 -11.04 6.03 32.92
N ARG A 218 -12.09 5.56 32.22
CA ARG A 218 -13.41 6.21 32.16
C ARG A 218 -14.32 5.88 33.34
N GLN A 219 -13.98 4.91 34.20
CA GLN A 219 -14.65 4.72 35.48
C GLN A 219 -13.97 5.60 36.55
N PRO A 220 -14.64 6.63 37.10
CA PRO A 220 -14.14 7.31 38.29
C PRO A 220 -14.13 6.29 39.42
N GLY A 221 -13.00 6.15 40.12
CA GLY A 221 -12.86 5.19 41.20
C GLY A 221 -14.00 5.33 42.21
N THR A 222 -14.78 4.28 42.39
CA THR A 222 -15.43 4.01 43.68
C THR A 222 -14.30 3.75 44.68
N GLY A 223 -13.88 4.82 45.35
CA GLY A 223 -12.87 4.79 46.38
C GLY A 223 -13.28 3.85 47.51
N ASN A 224 -12.36 2.95 47.87
CA ASN A 224 -12.42 2.13 49.07
C ASN A 224 -12.21 3.01 50.32
N PHE A 225 -13.22 3.11 51.19
CA PHE A 225 -13.13 3.31 52.65
C PHE A 225 -14.48 2.78 53.21
N SER A 226 -14.63 1.83 54.13
CA SER A 226 -13.77 1.34 55.20
C SER A 226 -14.16 -0.11 55.54
N VAL A 227 -13.18 -0.92 55.94
CA VAL A 227 -13.39 -2.20 56.64
C VAL A 227 -14.08 -1.89 57.96
N GLY A 228 -15.40 -2.07 58.01
CA GLY A 228 -16.18 -2.12 59.24
C GLY A 228 -16.26 -3.56 59.71
N GLN A 229 -15.35 -3.98 60.59
CA GLN A 229 -15.59 -5.16 61.43
C GLN A 229 -16.77 -4.85 62.34
N SER A 230 -17.97 -5.32 61.96
CA SER A 230 -19.13 -5.37 62.84
C SER A 230 -18.96 -6.60 63.74
N SER A 231 -18.35 -6.41 64.91
CA SER A 231 -18.36 -7.42 65.97
C SER A 231 -19.65 -7.24 66.76
N ARG A 232 -20.60 -8.13 66.49
CA ARG A 232 -21.84 -8.29 67.27
C ARG A 232 -21.48 -9.06 68.53
N ASN A 233 -21.65 -8.45 69.71
CA ASN A 233 -22.26 -9.05 70.91
C ASN A 233 -22.05 -8.15 72.13
N GLU A 234 -23.15 -7.84 72.80
CA GLU A 234 -23.27 -7.28 74.15
C GLU A 234 -24.18 -8.26 74.94
N PRO A 235 -24.35 -8.22 76.30
CA PRO A 235 -23.85 -7.30 77.35
C PRO A 235 -23.49 -8.07 78.68
N PRO A 236 -23.61 -7.57 79.97
CA PRO A 236 -23.77 -6.21 80.55
C PRO A 236 -22.91 -5.89 81.83
N THR A 237 -23.08 -4.64 82.31
CA THR A 237 -22.98 -4.11 83.71
C THR A 237 -21.69 -3.44 84.21
N LYS A 238 -21.73 -2.12 84.46
CA LYS A 238 -21.89 -1.48 85.79
C LYS A 238 -21.58 0.03 85.77
N MET A 239 -22.59 0.82 86.15
CA MET A 239 -22.60 1.96 87.11
C MET A 239 -21.43 2.96 87.21
N GLY A 240 -21.76 4.26 87.16
CA GLY A 240 -20.98 5.39 87.75
C GLY A 240 -20.91 6.63 86.83
N ARG A 241 -21.88 7.55 86.84
CA ARG A 241 -22.07 8.74 87.72
C ARG A 241 -20.99 9.84 87.60
N GLY A 242 -21.40 11.04 87.17
CA GLY A 242 -20.66 12.32 87.32
C GLY A 242 -20.57 13.10 86.01
N ALA A 243 -21.48 14.02 85.67
CA ALA A 243 -21.65 15.40 86.18
C ALA A 243 -20.47 16.34 85.88
N GLY A 244 -20.74 17.39 85.08
CA GLY A 244 -19.92 18.60 85.04
C GLY A 244 -19.63 19.16 83.65
N GLY A 245 -20.43 20.12 83.18
CA GLY A 245 -19.92 21.18 82.28
C GLY A 245 -18.95 22.11 83.03
N PRO A 246 -18.52 23.28 82.48
CA PRO A 246 -19.09 23.99 81.34
C PRO A 246 -18.07 24.54 80.31
N ARG A 247 -18.60 25.13 79.22
CA ARG A 247 -17.94 26.11 78.34
C ARG A 247 -17.53 27.38 79.14
N PRO A 248 -16.65 28.28 78.64
CA PRO A 248 -17.14 29.35 77.74
C PRO A 248 -16.13 29.95 76.73
N GLY A 249 -16.69 30.71 75.77
CA GLY A 249 -16.07 31.85 75.06
C GLY A 249 -15.29 31.46 73.79
N GLY A 250 -15.59 31.92 72.58
CA GLY A 250 -16.26 33.16 72.16
C GLY A 250 -15.20 34.24 71.93
N ILE A 251 -14.81 34.47 70.67
CA ILE A 251 -14.51 35.78 70.07
C ILE A 251 -14.48 35.60 68.56
N SER A 252 -15.35 36.38 67.93
CA SER A 252 -15.43 36.73 66.52
C SER A 252 -14.52 37.92 66.21
N ASN A 253 -13.88 37.93 65.04
CA ASN A 253 -13.70 39.15 64.24
C ASN A 253 -13.38 38.74 62.79
N GLN A 254 -14.24 39.11 61.82
CA GLN A 254 -14.05 40.27 60.94
C GLN A 254 -12.61 40.31 60.40
N GLY A 255 -12.33 40.02 59.14
CA GLY A 255 -13.02 40.47 57.94
C GLY A 255 -12.09 41.46 57.24
N ASN A 256 -11.71 41.18 55.99
CA ASN A 256 -11.51 42.28 55.05
C ASN A 256 -11.68 41.80 53.61
N ALA A 257 -12.42 42.61 52.88
CA ALA A 257 -12.70 42.50 51.47
C ALA A 257 -11.55 43.11 50.65
N GLY A 258 -11.51 42.78 49.36
CA GLY A 258 -10.90 43.66 48.38
C GLY A 258 -10.48 43.00 47.08
N ARG A 259 -11.36 43.11 46.07
CA ARG A 259 -11.11 43.51 44.66
C ARG A 259 -9.77 43.08 44.02
N GLY A 260 -9.72 42.47 42.84
CA GLY A 260 -10.58 42.64 41.65
C GLY A 260 -9.73 43.13 40.45
N GLN A 261 -10.11 42.69 39.24
CA GLN A 261 -9.59 42.99 37.88
C GLN A 261 -8.39 42.14 37.41
N ALA A 262 -8.44 41.41 36.28
CA ALA A 262 -8.97 41.58 34.91
C ALA A 262 -7.99 42.25 33.93
N GLY A 263 -7.86 41.64 32.74
CA GLY A 263 -7.05 42.06 31.58
C GLY A 263 -6.24 40.86 31.06
N ARG A 264 -6.67 40.02 30.11
CA ARG A 264 -7.09 40.20 28.71
C ARG A 264 -6.07 40.90 27.79
N GLY A 265 -5.50 40.08 26.90
CA GLY A 265 -5.10 40.41 25.53
C GLY A 265 -3.59 40.31 25.26
N PRO A 266 -3.16 40.16 24.00
CA PRO A 266 -3.91 39.89 22.75
C PRO A 266 -3.84 38.42 22.29
#